data_AF-A0A3G6PEH3-F1
#
_entry.id   AF-A0A3G6PEH3-F1
#
_cell.length_a   1.000
_cell.length_b   1.000
_cell.length_c   1.000
_cell.angle_alpha   90.00
_cell.angle_beta   90.00
_cell.angle_gamma   90.00
#
_symmetry.space_group_name_H-M   'P 1'
#
loop_
_entity.id
_entity.type
_entity.pdbx_description
1 polymer ?
#
loop_
_entity_poly.entity_id
_entity_poly.type
_entity_poly.pdbx_seq_one_letter_code
_entity_poly.pdbx_strand_id
1 'polypeptide(L)'
;MPKGGWNYGNMPKIDNYQLYHVIPRSKANHPAIKAAGFDVDKASNLIYLPKEAGTHPTRSIHNGWNKDHAAYNRNIQAELDAIARIGKKNKWTQQQYAPMLLIS
;
A
#
# COMPACT_ATOMS: atom_id res chain seq x y z
N MET A 1 -20.14 -4.96 -9.76
CA MET A 1 -19.25 -4.49 -8.67
C MET A 1 -19.89 -4.86 -7.34
N PRO A 2 -19.13 -5.26 -6.31
CA PRO A 2 -19.67 -5.60 -4.99
C PRO A 2 -20.42 -4.41 -4.38
N LYS A 3 -21.48 -4.68 -3.61
CA LYS A 3 -22.32 -3.64 -2.97
C LYS A 3 -21.53 -2.71 -2.04
N GLY A 4 -20.39 -3.15 -1.51
CA GLY A 4 -19.47 -2.38 -0.67
C GLY A 4 -18.22 -1.86 -1.38
N GLY A 5 -18.15 -1.94 -2.71
CA GLY A 5 -16.95 -1.62 -3.47
C GLY A 5 -15.88 -2.71 -3.41
N TRP A 6 -14.76 -2.47 -4.10
CA TRP A 6 -13.64 -3.40 -4.16
C TRP A 6 -12.66 -3.18 -2.99
N ASN A 7 -12.15 -4.27 -2.44
CA ASN A 7 -11.11 -4.31 -1.42
C ASN A 7 -10.29 -5.61 -1.55
N TYR A 8 -9.27 -5.75 -0.71
CA TYR A 8 -8.38 -6.91 -0.76
C TYR A 8 -9.10 -8.26 -0.67
N GLY A 9 -10.18 -8.35 0.12
CA GLY A 9 -10.91 -9.59 0.35
C GLY A 9 -11.84 -10.01 -0.79
N ASN A 10 -12.21 -9.10 -1.70
CA ASN A 10 -13.18 -9.39 -2.76
C ASN A 10 -12.68 -9.11 -4.19
N MET A 11 -11.50 -8.52 -4.35
CA MET A 11 -10.86 -8.31 -5.65
C MET A 11 -10.69 -9.65 -6.41
N PRO A 12 -10.92 -9.67 -7.73
CA PRO A 12 -10.85 -10.91 -8.52
C PRO A 12 -9.43 -11.48 -8.53
N LYS A 13 -9.30 -12.81 -8.58
CA LYS A 13 -8.00 -13.42 -8.87
C LYS A 13 -7.74 -13.33 -10.37
N ILE A 14 -6.52 -12.94 -10.74
CA ILE A 14 -6.07 -12.88 -12.13
C ILE A 14 -4.92 -13.87 -12.28
N ASP A 15 -5.02 -14.76 -13.27
CA ASP A 15 -3.98 -15.76 -13.55
C ASP A 15 -2.64 -15.07 -13.82
N ASN A 16 -1.56 -15.65 -13.29
CA ASN A 16 -0.19 -15.12 -13.34
C ASN A 16 0.05 -13.77 -12.64
N TYR A 17 -0.94 -13.23 -11.93
CA TYR A 17 -0.78 -12.05 -11.07
C TYR A 17 -1.01 -12.36 -9.60
N GLN A 18 -0.47 -11.51 -8.73
CA GLN A 18 -0.77 -11.44 -7.32
C GLN A 18 -1.24 -10.04 -6.97
N LEU A 19 -2.25 -9.98 -6.10
CA LEU A 19 -2.72 -8.72 -5.54
C LEU A 19 -1.75 -8.30 -4.44
N TYR A 20 -1.14 -7.14 -4.63
CA TYR A 20 -0.10 -6.57 -3.77
C TYR A 20 -0.61 -5.31 -3.07
N HIS A 21 -0.30 -5.18 -1.78
CA HIS A 21 -0.53 -3.97 -1.00
C HIS A 21 0.63 -2.99 -1.20
N VAL A 22 0.37 -1.82 -1.79
CA VAL A 22 1.38 -0.77 -1.96
C VAL A 22 1.88 -0.29 -0.59
N ILE A 23 0.97 0.15 0.29
CA ILE A 23 1.28 0.27 1.72
C ILE A 23 1.01 -1.10 2.37
N PRO A 24 2.03 -1.79 2.90
CA PRO A 24 1.86 -3.15 3.41
C PRO A 24 0.84 -3.21 4.54
N ARG A 25 0.07 -4.30 4.59
CA ARG A 25 -0.94 -4.53 5.64
C ARG A 25 -0.36 -4.50 7.06
N SER A 26 0.91 -4.88 7.22
CA SER A 26 1.64 -4.80 8.50
C SER A 26 1.80 -3.36 9.02
N LYS A 27 1.55 -2.34 8.19
CA LYS A 27 1.59 -0.92 8.56
C LYS A 27 0.23 -0.35 8.96
N ALA A 28 -0.84 -1.15 8.99
CA ALA A 28 -2.18 -0.69 9.34
C ALA A 28 -2.24 0.09 10.67
N ASN A 29 -1.39 -0.27 11.64
CA ASN A 29 -1.34 0.38 12.95
C ASN A 29 -0.37 1.58 13.03
N HIS A 30 0.29 1.95 11.94
CA HIS A 30 1.25 3.05 11.92
C HIS A 30 0.57 4.40 12.26
N PRO A 31 1.21 5.30 13.03
CA PRO A 31 0.61 6.59 13.41
C PRO A 31 0.08 7.41 12.23
N ALA A 32 0.84 7.54 11.14
CA ALA A 32 0.39 8.25 9.93
C ALA A 32 -0.85 7.62 9.29
N ILE A 33 -0.93 6.28 9.28
CA ILE A 33 -2.07 5.53 8.71
C ILE A 33 -3.33 5.77 9.53
N LYS A 34 -3.22 5.65 10.87
CA LYS A 34 -4.34 5.94 11.78
C LYS A 34 -4.77 7.40 11.71
N ALA A 35 -3.82 8.33 11.68
CA ALA A 35 -4.11 9.77 11.59
C ALA A 35 -4.83 10.16 10.31
N ALA A 36 -4.57 9.45 9.20
CA ALA A 36 -5.28 9.63 7.93
C ALA A 36 -6.65 8.94 7.86
N GLY A 37 -6.96 8.02 8.80
CA GLY A 37 -8.08 7.09 8.65
C GLY A 37 -7.98 6.25 7.37
N PHE A 38 -6.76 5.89 6.97
CA PHE A 38 -6.50 5.17 5.73
C PHE A 38 -6.76 3.67 5.91
N ASP A 39 -7.70 3.14 5.12
CA ASP A 39 -7.90 1.70 5.00
C ASP A 39 -6.83 1.09 4.09
N VAL A 40 -5.96 0.25 4.63
CA VAL A 40 -4.91 -0.44 3.87
C VAL A 40 -5.47 -1.48 2.90
N ASP A 41 -6.69 -1.97 3.11
CA ASP A 41 -7.31 -2.96 2.23
C ASP A 41 -8.15 -2.34 1.11
N LYS A 42 -8.27 -1.01 1.05
CA LYS A 42 -9.02 -0.32 0.00
C LYS A 42 -8.40 -0.56 -1.38
N ALA A 43 -9.23 -0.66 -2.42
CA ALA A 43 -8.77 -0.93 -3.78
C ALA A 43 -7.66 0.02 -4.28
N SER A 44 -7.67 1.29 -3.88
CA SER A 44 -6.65 2.25 -4.33
C SER A 44 -5.26 2.03 -3.71
N ASN A 45 -5.13 1.14 -2.71
CA ASN A 45 -3.85 0.70 -2.14
C ASN A 45 -3.41 -0.67 -2.71
N LEU A 46 -4.13 -1.20 -3.69
CA LEU A 46 -3.92 -2.54 -4.22
C LEU A 46 -3.54 -2.48 -5.70
N ILE A 47 -2.59 -3.33 -6.07
CA ILE A 47 -2.10 -3.42 -7.44
C ILE A 47 -1.83 -4.88 -7.81
N TYR A 48 -2.15 -5.28 -9.03
CA TYR A 48 -1.76 -6.60 -9.53
C TYR A 48 -0.32 -6.58 -10.03
N LEU A 49 0.53 -7.40 -9.45
CA LEU A 49 1.92 -7.60 -9.89
C LEU A 49 2.08 -8.99 -10.52
N PRO A 50 2.80 -9.11 -11.64
CA PRO A 50 3.04 -10.40 -12.27
C PRO A 50 3.90 -11.31 -11.37
N LYS A 51 3.63 -12.61 -11.41
CA LYS A 51 4.44 -13.63 -10.71
C LYS A 51 5.74 -13.95 -11.46
N GLU A 52 5.70 -13.85 -12.79
CA GLU A 52 6.79 -14.27 -13.69
C GLU A 52 7.18 -13.15 -14.66
N ALA A 53 8.46 -13.14 -15.05
CA ALA A 53 8.98 -12.25 -16.08
C ALA A 53 8.23 -12.46 -17.41
N GLY A 54 8.05 -11.38 -18.19
CA GLY A 54 7.36 -11.43 -19.49
C GLY A 54 5.83 -11.39 -19.41
N THR A 55 5.22 -11.60 -18.23
CA THR A 55 3.74 -11.45 -18.05
C THR A 55 3.28 -10.00 -18.23
N HIS A 56 4.13 -9.02 -17.88
CA HIS A 56 3.87 -7.60 -18.11
C HIS A 56 5.19 -6.90 -18.47
N PRO A 57 5.21 -5.98 -19.46
CA PRO A 57 6.45 -5.42 -19.98
C PRO A 57 7.23 -4.57 -18.96
N THR A 58 6.54 -3.90 -18.02
CA THR A 58 7.15 -2.89 -17.15
C THR A 58 6.88 -3.06 -15.65
N ARG A 59 6.11 -4.07 -15.22
CA ARG A 59 5.75 -4.20 -13.80
C ARG A 59 6.81 -5.02 -13.07
N SER A 60 7.12 -4.62 -11.84
CA SER A 60 7.95 -5.41 -10.93
C SER A 60 7.34 -6.79 -10.71
N ILE A 61 8.19 -7.80 -10.68
CA ILE A 61 7.80 -9.18 -10.40
C ILE A 61 7.57 -9.33 -8.89
N HIS A 62 6.45 -9.93 -8.53
CA HIS A 62 6.12 -10.25 -7.14
C HIS A 62 6.15 -11.77 -6.98
N ASN A 63 7.32 -12.29 -6.59
CA ASN A 63 7.56 -13.71 -6.38
C ASN A 63 7.86 -14.01 -4.90
N GLY A 64 6.87 -13.75 -4.04
CA GLY A 64 6.95 -14.04 -2.60
C GLY A 64 8.00 -13.21 -1.85
N TRP A 65 8.24 -13.58 -0.58
CA TRP A 65 9.14 -12.83 0.31
C TRP A 65 10.60 -12.95 -0.13
N ASN A 66 11.28 -11.81 -0.26
CA ASN A 66 12.70 -11.73 -0.61
C ASN A 66 13.36 -10.47 -0.01
N LYS A 67 14.64 -10.26 -0.29
CA LYS A 67 15.39 -9.08 0.17
C LYS A 67 14.78 -7.75 -0.32
N ASP A 68 14.17 -7.75 -1.50
CA ASP A 68 13.60 -6.56 -2.12
C ASP A 68 12.29 -6.16 -1.44
N HIS A 69 11.46 -7.14 -1.04
CA HIS A 69 10.32 -6.94 -0.14
C HIS A 69 10.72 -6.31 1.19
N ALA A 70 11.77 -6.85 1.81
CA ALA A 70 12.26 -6.32 3.07
C ALA A 70 12.76 -4.87 2.91
N ALA A 71 13.44 -4.56 1.81
CA ALA A 71 13.88 -3.21 1.49
C ALA A 71 12.70 -2.26 1.26
N TYR A 72 11.72 -2.68 0.45
CA TYR A 72 10.50 -1.91 0.21
C TYR A 72 9.74 -1.61 1.50
N ASN A 73 9.55 -2.61 2.37
CA ASN A 73 8.88 -2.43 3.66
C ASN A 73 9.62 -1.45 4.58
N ARG A 74 10.95 -1.39 4.52
CA ARG A 74 11.76 -0.40 5.25
C ARG A 74 11.60 1.00 4.67
N ASN A 75 11.55 1.13 3.34
CA ASN A 75 11.34 2.42 2.68
C ASN A 75 9.96 2.99 3.02
N ILE A 76 8.90 2.18 2.91
CA ILE A 76 7.55 2.59 3.31
C ILE A 76 7.51 2.96 4.80
N GLN A 77 8.19 2.24 5.68
CA GLN A 77 8.29 2.61 7.09
C GLN A 77 8.91 4.01 7.26
N ALA A 78 10.03 4.29 6.60
CA ALA A 78 10.72 5.57 6.70
C ALA A 78 9.87 6.74 6.18
N GLU A 79 9.14 6.54 5.08
CA GLU A 79 8.22 7.54 4.53
C GLU A 79 7.06 7.81 5.50
N LEU A 80 6.45 6.76 6.05
CA LEU A 80 5.37 6.90 7.02
C LEU A 80 5.85 7.59 8.31
N ASP A 81 7.07 7.31 8.77
CA ASP A 81 7.70 7.99 9.91
C ASP A 81 7.91 9.49 9.62
N ALA A 82 8.35 9.83 8.42
CA ALA A 82 8.51 11.21 7.98
C ALA A 82 7.15 11.95 7.96
N ILE A 83 6.13 11.34 7.38
CA ILE A 83 4.76 11.89 7.34
C ILE A 83 4.21 12.07 8.76
N ALA A 84 4.35 11.06 9.63
CA ALA A 84 3.89 11.14 11.01
C ALA A 84 4.55 12.30 11.77
N ARG A 85 5.87 12.44 11.63
CA ARG A 85 6.66 13.51 12.27
C ARG A 85 6.25 14.90 11.77
N ILE A 86 6.16 15.08 10.45
CA ILE A 86 5.79 16.37 9.84
C ILE A 86 4.36 16.74 10.22
N GLY A 87 3.41 15.82 10.09
CA GLY A 87 2.02 16.09 10.41
C GLY A 87 1.81 16.37 11.90
N LYS A 88 2.52 15.69 12.80
CA LYS A 88 2.48 15.99 14.24
C LYS A 88 3.02 17.38 14.54
N LYS A 89 4.16 17.76 13.93
CA LYS A 89 4.75 19.09 14.08
C LYS A 89 3.81 20.19 13.61
N ASN A 90 3.12 19.96 12.48
CA ASN A 90 2.23 20.94 11.85
C ASN A 90 0.77 20.85 12.32
N LYS A 91 0.46 19.96 13.28
CA LYS A 91 -0.91 19.72 13.80
C LYS A 91 -1.92 19.44 12.69
N TRP A 92 -1.54 18.58 11.74
CA TRP A 92 -2.38 18.25 10.60
C TRP A 92 -3.70 17.60 11.01
N THR A 93 -4.76 17.95 10.30
CA THR A 93 -6.04 17.24 10.35
C THR A 93 -5.96 15.94 9.54
N GLN A 94 -6.94 15.07 9.72
CA GLN A 94 -7.06 13.84 8.93
C GLN A 94 -7.05 14.10 7.41
N GLN A 95 -7.73 15.16 6.95
CA GLN A 95 -7.75 15.53 5.53
C GLN A 95 -6.38 15.95 4.99
N GLN A 96 -5.48 16.44 5.84
CA GLN A 96 -4.12 16.81 5.46
C GLN A 96 -3.18 15.60 5.45
N TYR A 97 -3.44 14.58 6.27
CA TYR A 97 -2.70 13.31 6.23
C TYR A 97 -3.05 12.46 5.01
N ALA A 98 -4.33 12.41 4.63
CA ALA A 98 -4.83 11.53 3.56
C ALA A 98 -4.09 11.61 2.21
N PRO A 99 -3.81 12.79 1.63
CA PRO A 99 -3.13 12.88 0.33
C PRO A 99 -1.66 12.43 0.40
N MET A 100 -1.03 12.47 1.57
CA MET A 100 0.37 12.06 1.74
C MET A 100 0.58 10.54 1.67
N LEU A 101 -0.50 9.76 1.75
CA LEU A 101 -0.47 8.30 1.71
C LEU A 101 -0.76 7.74 0.30
N LEU A 102 -0.76 8.59 -0.71
CA LEU A 102 -0.77 8.19 -2.12
C LEU A 102 0.66 7.93 -2.57
N ILE A 103 1.28 6.92 -1.98
CA ILE A 103 2.65 6.51 -2.30
C ILE A 103 2.55 5.66 -3.57
N SER A 104 3.29 6.05 -4.61
CA SER A 104 3.34 5.38 -5.93
C SER A 104 4.50 4.40 -6.03
#